data_AF-A0A7X0Z8D8-F1
#
_entry.id   AF-A0A7X0Z8D8-F1
#
_cell.length_a   1.000
_cell.length_b   1.000
_cell.length_c   1.000
_cell.angle_alpha   90.00
_cell.angle_beta   90.00
_cell.angle_gamma   90.00
#
_symmetry.space_group_name_H-M   'P 1'
#
loop_
_entity.id
_entity.type
_entity.pdbx_description
1 polymer ?
#
loop_
_entity_poly.entity_id
_entity_poly.type
_entity_poly.pdbx_seq_one_letter_code
_entity_poly.pdbx_strand_id
1 'polypeptide(L)'
;MRMESAGGTDSEGISSSPYSGDLVKVPKPDDAADLLAERVSGESRVRFENDPKGREFDVISDEFVAQAKPALNNLGTKVRSQMRATFEAAKRTGKKVYYQFEGEPAQEVIDKLYEYSERFGVEVVIDTTPLK
;
A
#
# COMPACT_ATOMS: atom_id res chain seq x y z
N MET A 1 22.23 29.54 -39.54
CA MET A 1 23.30 28.82 -38.81
C MET A 1 23.34 29.36 -37.39
N ARG A 2 23.44 28.45 -36.41
CA ARG A 2 23.42 28.62 -34.93
C ARG A 2 21.99 28.79 -34.38
N MET A 3 21.37 27.79 -33.73
CA MET A 3 21.66 27.20 -32.38
C MET A 3 21.80 28.36 -31.36
N GLU A 4 21.13 28.43 -30.22
CA GLU A 4 21.00 27.46 -29.13
C GLU A 4 19.87 27.87 -28.16
N SER A 5 19.15 26.85 -27.65
CA SER A 5 18.85 26.60 -26.23
C SER A 5 18.24 27.69 -25.34
N ALA A 6 17.03 27.40 -24.83
CA ALA A 6 16.66 27.64 -23.44
C ALA A 6 15.56 26.65 -23.04
N GLY A 7 15.98 25.52 -22.45
CA GLY A 7 15.10 24.71 -21.62
C GLY A 7 14.71 25.51 -20.39
N GLY A 8 13.43 25.85 -20.29
CA GLY A 8 12.82 26.20 -19.01
C GLY A 8 12.54 24.90 -18.29
N THR A 9 13.46 24.46 -17.46
CA THR A 9 13.21 23.42 -16.47
C THR A 9 12.17 23.95 -15.49
N ASP A 10 10.98 23.35 -15.53
CA ASP A 10 9.95 23.52 -14.52
C ASP A 10 10.52 23.05 -13.17
N SER A 11 11.06 24.00 -12.41
CA SER A 11 11.36 23.81 -10.99
C SER A 11 10.04 23.79 -10.22
N GLU A 12 9.28 22.71 -10.37
CA GLU A 12 8.26 22.33 -9.39
C GLU A 12 8.98 22.06 -8.08
N GLY A 13 8.71 22.90 -7.07
CA GLY A 13 9.22 22.69 -5.72
C GLY A 13 8.92 21.26 -5.29
N ILE A 14 9.94 20.62 -4.70
CA ILE A 14 9.88 19.27 -4.14
C ILE A 14 8.86 19.29 -3.00
N SER A 15 7.59 19.21 -3.35
CA SER A 15 6.55 18.75 -2.44
C SER A 15 6.73 17.24 -2.39
N SER A 16 7.48 16.76 -1.41
CA SER A 16 7.62 15.33 -1.16
C SER A 16 6.22 14.75 -0.90
N SER A 17 5.59 14.30 -1.98
CA SER A 17 4.26 13.75 -1.92
C SER A 17 4.34 12.47 -1.11
N PRO A 18 3.52 12.28 -0.07
CA PRO A 18 3.53 11.04 0.68
C PRO A 18 3.21 9.87 -0.28
N TYR A 19 3.83 8.70 -0.06
CA TYR A 19 3.76 7.53 -0.96
C TYR A 19 4.45 7.73 -2.32
N SER A 20 5.60 8.41 -2.34
CA SER A 20 6.42 8.60 -3.55
C SER A 20 7.88 8.20 -3.31
N GLY A 21 8.67 8.17 -4.39
CA GLY A 21 10.05 7.68 -4.39
C GLY A 21 10.16 6.18 -4.57
N ASP A 22 11.39 5.69 -4.44
CA ASP A 22 11.71 4.27 -4.55
C ASP A 22 11.18 3.46 -3.36
N LEU A 23 10.95 2.17 -3.62
CA LEU A 23 10.59 1.21 -2.59
C LEU A 23 11.85 0.78 -1.84
N VAL A 24 11.89 1.10 -0.55
CA VAL A 24 12.99 0.72 0.34
C VAL A 24 12.60 -0.54 1.09
N LYS A 25 13.37 -1.61 0.91
CA LYS A 25 13.16 -2.86 1.63
C LYS A 25 13.52 -2.73 3.10
N VAL A 26 12.62 -3.18 3.96
CA VAL A 26 12.77 -3.24 5.41
C VAL A 26 13.47 -4.56 5.76
N PRO A 27 14.55 -4.54 6.57
CA PRO A 27 15.33 -5.73 6.91
C PRO A 27 14.66 -6.66 7.94
N LYS A 28 13.39 -6.43 8.28
CA LYS A 28 12.66 -7.20 9.28
C LYS A 28 12.06 -8.45 8.62
N PRO A 29 12.39 -9.68 9.08
CA PRO A 29 11.80 -10.89 8.53
C PRO A 29 10.31 -10.95 8.82
N ASP A 30 9.52 -11.23 7.80
CA ASP A 30 8.07 -11.36 7.86
C ASP A 30 7.63 -12.39 6.81
N ASP A 31 7.41 -13.63 7.27
CA ASP A 31 7.08 -14.75 6.38
C ASP A 31 5.77 -14.53 5.62
N ALA A 32 4.80 -13.86 6.23
CA ALA A 32 3.51 -13.57 5.59
C ALA A 32 3.69 -12.56 4.46
N ALA A 33 4.50 -11.53 4.65
CA ALA A 33 4.85 -10.57 3.60
C ALA A 33 5.60 -11.25 2.43
N ASP A 34 6.54 -12.16 2.73
CA ASP A 34 7.27 -12.91 1.71
C ASP A 34 6.35 -13.80 0.86
N LEU A 35 5.50 -14.61 1.50
CA LEU A 35 4.56 -15.47 0.81
C LEU A 35 3.51 -14.67 0.02
N LEU A 36 3.05 -13.54 0.57
CA LEU A 36 2.12 -12.66 -0.13
C LEU A 36 2.77 -12.03 -1.37
N ALA A 37 4.04 -11.67 -1.29
CA ALA A 37 4.80 -11.11 -2.41
C ALA A 37 4.94 -12.11 -3.55
N GLU A 38 5.20 -13.38 -3.25
CA GLU A 38 5.20 -14.44 -4.26
C GLU A 38 3.82 -14.59 -4.93
N ARG A 39 2.74 -14.45 -4.16
CA ARG A 39 1.36 -14.57 -4.66
C ARG A 39 0.96 -13.45 -5.61
N VAL A 40 1.29 -12.20 -5.28
CA VAL A 40 0.93 -11.02 -6.11
C VAL A 40 2.08 -10.54 -6.98
N SER A 41 3.16 -11.32 -7.09
CA SER A 41 4.40 -10.96 -7.80
C SER A 41 4.88 -9.54 -7.47
N GLY A 42 4.95 -9.23 -6.17
CA GLY A 42 5.33 -7.91 -5.66
C GLY A 42 6.62 -7.93 -4.86
N GLU A 43 7.01 -6.76 -4.35
CA GLU A 43 8.11 -6.62 -3.40
C GLU A 43 7.61 -6.67 -1.97
N SER A 44 8.03 -7.69 -1.22
CA SER A 44 7.75 -7.82 0.21
C SER A 44 8.53 -6.81 1.04
N ARG A 45 7.96 -6.42 2.19
CA ARG A 45 8.60 -5.69 3.29
C ARG A 45 9.18 -4.38 2.79
N VAL A 46 8.33 -3.50 2.27
CA VAL A 46 8.77 -2.27 1.63
C VAL A 46 8.13 -1.04 2.27
N ARG A 47 8.82 0.09 2.15
CA ARG A 47 8.27 1.40 2.48
C ARG A 47 8.64 2.38 1.37
N PHE A 48 7.84 3.44 1.21
CA PHE A 48 8.20 4.52 0.31
C PHE A 48 9.29 5.38 0.92
N GLU A 49 10.36 5.64 0.17
CA GLU A 49 11.48 6.47 0.62
C GLU A 49 11.03 7.87 1.06
N ASN A 50 10.13 8.49 0.29
CA ASN A 50 9.66 9.85 0.56
C ASN A 50 8.40 9.90 1.45
N ASP A 51 7.94 8.80 2.05
CA ASP A 51 6.83 8.87 3.00
C ASP A 51 7.33 9.41 4.35
N PRO A 52 6.90 10.62 4.78
CA PRO A 52 7.39 11.24 6.02
C PRO A 52 6.93 10.49 7.28
N LYS A 53 5.94 9.59 7.14
CA LYS A 53 5.47 8.73 8.23
C LYS A 53 6.24 7.41 8.30
N GLY A 54 7.11 7.12 7.32
CA GLY A 54 7.84 5.86 7.22
C GLY A 54 6.92 4.65 7.23
N ARG A 55 5.73 4.75 6.62
CA ARG A 55 4.73 3.68 6.62
C ARG A 55 5.29 2.45 5.90
N GLU A 56 5.34 1.35 6.65
CA GLU A 56 5.75 0.05 6.15
C GLU A 56 4.53 -0.67 5.55
N PHE A 57 4.72 -1.22 4.37
CA PHE A 57 3.77 -2.03 3.64
C PHE A 57 4.32 -3.45 3.54
N ASP A 58 3.45 -4.42 3.73
CA ASP A 58 3.88 -5.82 3.70
C ASP A 58 4.29 -6.19 2.27
N VAL A 59 3.56 -5.77 1.25
CA VAL A 59 3.91 -6.03 -0.16
C VAL A 59 3.47 -4.87 -1.05
N ILE A 60 4.31 -4.45 -2.00
CA ILE A 60 3.89 -3.55 -3.08
C ILE A 60 4.24 -4.19 -4.41
N SER A 61 3.22 -4.39 -5.24
CA SER A 61 3.32 -4.86 -6.62
C SER A 61 3.06 -3.69 -7.58
N ASP A 62 3.21 -3.93 -8.87
CA ASP A 62 2.89 -2.95 -9.92
C ASP A 62 1.42 -2.51 -9.87
N GLU A 63 0.50 -3.43 -9.58
CA GLU A 63 -0.95 -3.13 -9.53
C GLU A 63 -1.49 -3.01 -8.10
N PHE A 64 -0.84 -3.61 -7.10
CA PHE A 64 -1.42 -3.75 -5.75
C PHE A 64 -0.52 -3.21 -4.64
N VAL A 65 -1.12 -2.53 -3.67
CA VAL A 65 -0.58 -2.33 -2.33
C VAL A 65 -1.18 -3.42 -1.44
N ALA A 66 -0.38 -4.45 -1.20
CA ALA A 66 -0.78 -5.66 -0.52
C ALA A 66 -0.34 -5.63 0.96
N GLN A 67 -1.24 -6.06 1.85
CA GLN A 67 -0.99 -6.14 3.28
C GLN A 67 -1.45 -7.48 3.84
N ALA A 68 -0.57 -8.13 4.58
CA ALA A 68 -0.88 -9.34 5.33
C ALA A 68 -1.36 -8.94 6.73
N LYS A 69 -2.50 -9.49 7.14
CA LYS A 69 -3.10 -9.23 8.45
C LYS A 69 -3.50 -10.55 9.10
N PRO A 70 -3.39 -10.64 10.44
CA PRO A 70 -4.03 -11.73 11.15
C PRO A 70 -5.56 -11.57 11.08
N ALA A 71 -6.30 -12.63 11.42
CA ALA A 71 -7.76 -12.56 11.57
C ALA A 71 -8.16 -11.44 12.55
N LEU A 72 -8.65 -10.32 12.00
CA LEU A 72 -9.00 -9.15 12.78
C LEU A 72 -10.38 -9.36 13.40
N ASN A 73 -10.41 -9.64 14.70
CA ASN A 73 -11.66 -9.86 15.43
C ASN A 73 -12.44 -8.58 15.70
N ASN A 74 -11.80 -7.40 15.66
CA ASN A 74 -12.43 -6.11 15.99
C ASN A 74 -11.84 -4.96 15.18
N LEU A 75 -12.68 -3.99 14.81
CA LEU A 75 -12.27 -2.78 14.08
C LEU A 75 -11.80 -1.66 15.04
N GLY A 76 -10.61 -1.82 15.61
CA GLY A 76 -9.99 -0.83 16.50
C GLY A 76 -9.52 0.46 15.79
N THR A 77 -9.31 1.53 16.55
CA THR A 77 -8.87 2.84 16.01
C THR A 77 -7.56 2.76 15.22
N LYS A 78 -6.62 1.91 15.65
CA LYS A 78 -5.35 1.66 14.95
C LYS A 78 -5.59 1.01 13.58
N VAL A 79 -6.43 -0.02 13.53
CA VAL A 79 -6.80 -0.73 12.29
C VAL A 79 -7.44 0.25 11.30
N ARG A 80 -8.40 1.05 11.75
CA ARG A 80 -9.06 2.07 10.91
C ARG A 80 -8.07 3.06 10.31
N SER A 81 -7.11 3.53 11.11
CA SER A 81 -6.06 4.45 10.67
C SER A 81 -5.11 3.81 9.67
N GLN A 82 -4.74 2.54 9.89
CA GLN A 82 -3.89 1.77 8.99
C GLN A 82 -4.58 1.46 7.66
N MET A 83 -5.84 1.03 7.68
CA MET A 83 -6.62 0.80 6.47
C MET A 83 -6.74 2.07 5.65
N ARG A 84 -7.15 3.17 6.29
CA ARG A 84 -7.22 4.49 5.63
C ARG A 84 -5.88 4.87 5.00
N ALA A 85 -4.78 4.65 5.72
CA ALA A 85 -3.44 4.91 5.21
C ALA A 85 -3.10 4.13 3.95
N THR A 86 -3.46 2.84 3.91
CA THR A 86 -3.25 1.97 2.76
C THR A 86 -4.09 2.40 1.56
N PHE A 87 -5.36 2.75 1.77
CA PHE A 87 -6.22 3.30 0.71
C PHE A 87 -5.71 4.65 0.18
N GLU A 88 -5.23 5.53 1.06
CA GLU A 88 -4.60 6.80 0.64
C GLU A 88 -3.36 6.54 -0.21
N ALA A 89 -2.51 5.58 0.17
CA ALA A 89 -1.32 5.20 -0.57
C ALA A 89 -1.65 4.60 -1.94
N ALA A 90 -2.58 3.66 -1.97
CA ALA A 90 -3.06 3.02 -3.20
C ALA A 90 -3.67 4.06 -4.16
N LYS A 91 -4.53 4.97 -3.65
CA LYS A 91 -5.07 6.07 -4.45
C LYS A 91 -3.99 6.97 -5.04
N ARG A 92 -2.97 7.32 -4.25
CA ARG A 92 -1.87 8.20 -4.66
C ARG A 92 -0.97 7.55 -5.71
N THR A 93 -0.73 6.25 -5.58
CA THR A 93 0.11 5.47 -6.47
C THR A 93 -0.65 4.89 -7.67
N GLY A 94 -1.98 5.08 -7.74
CA GLY A 94 -2.82 4.50 -8.79
C GLY A 94 -2.95 2.98 -8.70
N LYS A 95 -2.70 2.40 -7.52
CA LYS A 95 -2.73 0.96 -7.25
C LYS A 95 -4.04 0.58 -6.55
N LYS A 96 -4.34 -0.71 -6.55
CA LYS A 96 -5.43 -1.32 -5.79
C LYS A 96 -4.95 -1.74 -4.40
N VAL A 97 -5.85 -1.98 -3.47
CA VAL A 97 -5.51 -2.51 -2.15
C VAL A 97 -5.76 -4.01 -2.12
N TYR A 98 -4.81 -4.78 -1.64
CA TYR A 98 -4.98 -6.21 -1.42
C TYR A 98 -4.78 -6.52 0.06
N TYR A 99 -5.79 -7.04 0.73
CA TYR A 99 -5.69 -7.49 2.11
C TYR A 99 -5.74 -9.01 2.16
N GLN A 100 -4.62 -9.61 2.55
CA GLN A 100 -4.60 -11.01 2.93
C GLN A 100 -4.88 -11.12 4.43
N PHE A 101 -5.82 -12.00 4.79
CA PHE A 101 -6.14 -12.33 6.16
C PHE A 101 -5.79 -13.79 6.46
N GLU A 102 -5.01 -14.04 7.52
CA GLU A 102 -4.70 -15.38 8.04
C GLU A 102 -5.90 -16.04 8.77
N GLY A 103 -7.11 -15.84 8.26
CA GLY A 103 -8.37 -16.32 8.82
C GLY A 103 -9.52 -15.39 8.47
N GLU A 104 -10.73 -15.72 8.92
CA GLU A 104 -11.90 -14.90 8.64
C GLU A 104 -11.87 -13.62 9.50
N PRO A 105 -11.74 -12.43 8.90
CA PRO A 105 -11.85 -11.18 9.64
C PRO A 105 -13.32 -10.95 10.05
N ALA A 106 -13.52 -10.15 11.09
CA ALA A 106 -14.86 -9.75 11.50
C ALA A 106 -15.58 -8.99 10.37
N GLN A 107 -16.89 -9.19 10.26
CA GLN A 107 -17.72 -8.53 9.23
C GLN A 107 -17.57 -7.01 9.25
N GLU A 108 -17.47 -6.40 10.45
CA GLU A 108 -17.25 -4.95 10.60
C GLU A 108 -15.96 -4.45 9.92
N VAL A 109 -14.94 -5.31 9.83
CA VAL A 109 -13.69 -4.99 9.13
C VAL A 109 -13.90 -5.01 7.63
N ILE A 110 -14.56 -6.05 7.13
CA ILE A 110 -14.91 -6.21 5.72
C ILE A 110 -15.77 -5.03 5.24
N ASP A 111 -16.83 -4.71 5.98
CA ASP A 111 -17.72 -3.59 5.68
C ASP A 111 -16.94 -2.27 5.60
N LYS A 112 -15.96 -2.07 6.50
CA LYS A 112 -15.15 -0.86 6.50
C LYS A 112 -14.20 -0.78 5.31
N LEU A 113 -13.63 -1.91 4.89
CA LEU A 113 -12.77 -1.96 3.72
C LEU A 113 -13.56 -1.61 2.46
N TYR A 114 -14.77 -2.14 2.29
CA TYR A 114 -15.64 -1.77 1.17
C TYR A 114 -16.05 -0.30 1.23
N GLU A 115 -16.42 0.23 2.40
CA GLU A 115 -16.72 1.65 2.57
C GLU A 115 -15.54 2.54 2.11
N TYR A 116 -14.31 2.18 2.49
CA TYR A 116 -13.13 2.92 2.05
C TYR A 116 -12.85 2.74 0.56
N SER A 117 -13.03 1.54 0.01
CA SER A 117 -12.90 1.29 -1.41
C SER A 117 -13.79 2.23 -2.23
N GLU A 118 -15.07 2.31 -1.87
CA GLU A 118 -16.03 3.22 -2.53
C GLU A 118 -15.68 4.69 -2.29
N ARG A 119 -15.33 5.05 -1.04
CA ARG A 119 -15.03 6.44 -0.68
C ARG A 119 -13.78 6.99 -1.34
N PHE A 120 -12.72 6.18 -1.42
CA PHE A 120 -11.46 6.59 -2.02
C PHE A 120 -11.45 6.36 -3.53
N GLY A 121 -12.34 5.52 -4.06
CA GLY A 121 -12.37 5.10 -5.45
C GLY A 121 -11.22 4.14 -5.77
N VAL A 122 -10.88 3.26 -4.83
CA VAL A 122 -9.75 2.33 -4.92
C VAL A 122 -10.27 0.94 -4.67
N GLU A 123 -10.08 0.05 -5.65
CA GLU A 123 -10.52 -1.35 -5.53
C GLU A 123 -9.79 -2.04 -4.37
N VAL A 124 -10.56 -2.74 -3.54
CA VAL A 124 -10.03 -3.59 -2.48
C VAL A 124 -10.31 -5.06 -2.79
N VAL A 125 -9.26 -5.87 -2.65
CA VAL A 125 -9.34 -7.34 -2.72
C VAL A 125 -9.13 -7.86 -1.31
N ILE A 126 -10.10 -8.65 -0.82
CA ILE A 126 -10.03 -9.30 0.50
C ILE A 126 -9.81 -10.78 0.25
N ASP A 127 -8.62 -11.27 0.58
CA ASP A 127 -8.24 -12.66 0.46
C ASP A 127 -8.12 -13.29 1.84
N THR A 128 -8.97 -14.26 2.16
CA THR A 128 -8.91 -15.02 3.41
C THR A 128 -8.18 -16.36 3.25
N THR A 129 -7.55 -16.58 2.09
CA THR A 129 -6.77 -17.78 1.82
C THR A 129 -5.50 -17.74 2.67
N PRO A 130 -5.24 -18.79 3.47
CA PRO A 130 -4.00 -18.88 4.23
C PRO A 130 -2.80 -18.95 3.28
N LEU A 131 -1.73 -18.26 3.65
CA LEU A 131 -0.43 -18.38 3.03
C LEU A 131 0.22 -19.65 3.60
N LYS A 132 0.16 -20.76 2.87
CA LYS A 132 0.64 -22.09 3.27
C LYS A 132 1.43 -22.72 2.14
#